data_AF-A0A921DTU3-F1
#
_entry.id   AF-A0A921DTU3-F1
#
_cell.length_a   1.000
_cell.length_b   1.000
_cell.length_c   1.000
_cell.angle_alpha   90.00
_cell.angle_beta   90.00
_cell.angle_gamma   90.00
#
_symmetry.space_group_name_H-M   'P 1'
#
loop_
_entity.id
_entity.type
_entity.pdbx_description
1 polymer ?
#
loop_
_entity_poly.entity_id
_entity_poly.type
_entity_poly.pdbx_seq_one_letter_code
_entity_poly.pdbx_strand_id
1 'polypeptide(L)'
;MKRLFSAKLIAALSVVAAVLTGCTTGTEETLQYVNLSQVSCSFLGEGNQPLVIEVKASPATWEATPGATWVKVERTDDRTLTVTVDDNDTGAERSTTIA
;
A
#
# COMPACT_ATOMS: atom_id res chain seq x y z
N MET A 1 56.42 -58.19 -32.80
CA MET A 1 57.12 -57.13 -32.04
C MET A 1 57.60 -56.05 -33.01
N LYS A 2 57.53 -54.76 -32.59
CA LYS A 2 57.98 -53.52 -33.27
C LYS A 2 56.89 -52.93 -34.20
N ARG A 3 56.40 -51.68 -34.08
CA ARG A 3 56.84 -50.47 -33.34
C ARG A 3 55.64 -49.56 -33.05
N LEU A 4 55.69 -48.85 -31.92
CA LEU A 4 54.81 -47.76 -31.52
C LEU A 4 55.26 -46.45 -32.20
N PHE A 5 54.33 -45.73 -32.83
CA PHE A 5 54.37 -44.33 -33.28
C PHE A 5 52.91 -43.97 -33.63
N SER A 6 52.24 -42.87 -33.26
CA SER A 6 52.63 -41.60 -32.67
C SER A 6 51.38 -40.91 -32.09
N ALA A 7 51.61 -40.06 -31.11
CA ALA A 7 50.65 -39.22 -30.40
C ALA A 7 49.78 -38.34 -31.30
N LYS A 8 48.49 -38.19 -30.92
CA LYS A 8 47.77 -36.91 -30.99
C LYS A 8 46.95 -36.71 -29.72
N LEU A 9 47.45 -35.78 -28.93
CA LEU A 9 46.87 -35.17 -27.75
C LEU A 9 45.98 -33.99 -28.21
N ILE A 10 44.68 -34.02 -27.92
CA ILE A 10 43.78 -32.84 -27.83
C ILE A 10 42.69 -33.24 -26.81
N ALA A 11 42.83 -33.00 -25.50
CA ALA A 11 42.70 -31.74 -24.77
C ALA A 11 41.30 -31.09 -24.85
N ALA A 12 40.59 -31.15 -23.71
CA ALA A 12 39.53 -30.23 -23.24
C ALA A 12 38.21 -30.22 -24.05
N LEU A 13 37.02 -30.01 -23.50
CA LEU A 13 36.64 -29.13 -22.39
C LEU A 13 35.24 -29.55 -21.90
N SER A 14 35.12 -29.79 -20.60
CA SER A 14 33.86 -29.91 -19.88
C SER A 14 33.07 -28.59 -19.93
N VAL A 15 31.79 -28.64 -20.30
CA VAL A 15 30.83 -27.55 -20.06
C VAL A 15 29.62 -28.12 -19.36
N VAL A 16 29.60 -27.97 -18.04
CA VAL A 16 28.41 -28.12 -17.22
C VAL A 16 27.59 -26.85 -17.42
N ALA A 17 26.53 -26.92 -18.23
CA ALA A 17 25.56 -25.83 -18.34
C ALA A 17 24.57 -25.92 -17.17
N ALA A 18 24.98 -25.47 -15.99
CA ALA A 18 24.04 -25.12 -14.93
C ALA A 18 23.35 -23.83 -15.37
N VAL A 19 22.17 -23.95 -15.99
CA VAL A 19 21.31 -22.81 -16.27
C VAL A 19 20.77 -22.33 -14.93
N LEU A 20 21.46 -21.37 -14.33
CA LEU A 20 20.90 -20.50 -13.30
C LEU A 20 19.78 -19.68 -13.94
N THR A 21 18.60 -20.27 -14.13
CA THR A 21 17.37 -19.49 -14.18
C THR A 21 17.16 -18.96 -12.76
N GLY A 22 17.88 -17.89 -12.42
CA GLY A 22 17.46 -17.03 -11.33
C GLY A 22 16.06 -16.59 -11.66
N CYS A 23 15.08 -17.12 -10.91
CA CYS A 23 13.70 -16.71 -10.98
C CYS A 23 13.66 -15.27 -10.46
N THR A 24 13.99 -14.29 -11.30
CA THR A 24 13.73 -12.88 -10.99
C THR A 24 12.25 -12.64 -11.22
N THR A 25 11.40 -13.36 -10.47
CA THR A 25 10.13 -12.79 -10.07
C THR A 25 10.49 -11.87 -8.92
N GLY A 26 11.10 -10.73 -9.23
CA GLY A 26 11.02 -9.60 -8.33
C GLY A 26 9.54 -9.27 -8.30
N THR A 27 8.83 -9.80 -7.31
CA THR A 27 7.54 -9.23 -6.92
C THR A 27 7.86 -7.75 -6.74
N GLU A 28 7.40 -6.90 -7.67
CA GLU A 28 7.35 -5.49 -7.39
C GLU A 28 6.48 -5.39 -6.15
N GLU A 29 7.10 -5.20 -4.98
CA GLU A 29 6.36 -4.95 -3.76
C GLU A 29 5.64 -3.63 -3.99
N THR A 30 4.37 -3.72 -4.37
CA THR A 30 3.50 -2.56 -4.41
C THR A 30 3.43 -2.05 -2.99
N LEU A 31 4.20 -0.99 -2.69
CA LEU A 31 4.26 -0.38 -1.38
C LEU A 31 2.83 -0.10 -0.91
N GLN A 32 2.49 -0.63 0.27
CA GLN A 32 1.18 -0.42 0.87
C GLN A 32 1.21 0.86 1.71
N TYR A 33 0.34 1.80 1.37
CA TYR A 33 0.25 3.06 2.11
C TYR A 33 -1.13 3.68 2.04
N VAL A 34 -1.38 4.55 3.02
CA VAL A 34 -2.47 5.53 3.01
C VAL A 34 -1.87 6.87 3.43
N ASN A 35 -2.07 7.89 2.62
CA ASN A 35 -1.65 9.26 2.88
C ASN A 35 -2.86 10.17 2.80
N LEU A 36 -3.07 10.98 3.84
CA LEU A 36 -4.23 11.86 3.99
C LEU A 36 -3.79 13.31 3.87
N SER A 37 -4.61 14.16 3.24
CA SER A 37 -4.35 15.61 3.21
C SER A 37 -4.36 16.26 4.60
N GLN A 38 -5.03 15.63 5.57
CA GLN A 38 -5.07 16.02 6.97
C GLN A 38 -5.42 14.81 7.85
N VAL A 39 -4.99 14.81 9.11
CA VAL A 39 -5.19 13.71 10.07
C VAL A 39 -5.93 14.14 11.35
N SER A 40 -6.20 15.44 11.48
CA SER A 40 -6.90 16.03 12.62
C SER A 40 -7.76 17.18 12.15
N CYS A 41 -8.98 17.27 12.66
CA CYS A 41 -9.90 18.36 12.36
C CYS A 41 -10.73 18.70 13.59
N SER A 42 -11.32 19.89 13.57
CA SER A 42 -12.24 20.37 14.60
C SER A 42 -13.47 20.93 13.92
N PHE A 43 -14.61 20.72 14.56
CA PHE A 43 -15.92 21.19 14.13
C PHE A 43 -16.48 22.11 15.21
N LEU A 44 -17.27 23.09 14.80
CA LEU A 44 -18.04 23.92 15.74
C LEU A 44 -19.13 23.08 16.40
N GLY A 45 -19.73 23.60 17.48
CA GLY A 45 -20.83 22.92 18.16
C GLY A 45 -22.06 22.75 17.27
N GLU A 46 -22.33 23.70 16.38
CA GLU A 46 -23.49 23.71 15.49
C GLU A 46 -23.14 24.26 14.10
N GLY A 47 -23.93 23.90 13.09
CA GLY A 47 -23.88 24.54 11.77
C GLY A 47 -22.64 24.17 10.94
N ASN A 48 -22.09 22.98 11.18
CA ASN A 48 -20.89 22.50 10.52
C ASN A 48 -21.09 22.28 9.01
N GLN A 49 -20.04 22.53 8.25
CA GLN A 49 -19.95 22.10 6.85
C GLN A 49 -19.20 20.76 6.77
N PRO A 50 -19.50 19.91 5.78
CA PRO A 50 -18.73 18.69 5.55
C PRO A 50 -17.25 19.00 5.30
N LEU A 51 -16.38 18.17 5.87
CA LEU A 51 -14.94 18.21 5.66
C LEU A 51 -14.54 17.19 4.59
N VAL A 52 -13.81 17.63 3.59
CA VAL A 52 -13.27 16.75 2.55
C VAL A 52 -11.80 16.44 2.83
N ILE A 53 -11.45 15.16 2.87
CA ILE A 53 -10.09 14.65 3.04
C ILE A 53 -9.69 13.94 1.75
N GLU A 54 -8.55 14.36 1.17
CA GLU A 54 -7.96 13.63 0.05
C GLU A 54 -7.23 12.40 0.59
N VAL A 55 -7.50 11.24 -0.01
CA VAL A 55 -6.87 9.96 0.30
C VAL A 55 -6.01 9.52 -0.89
N LYS A 56 -4.73 9.28 -0.64
CA LYS A 56 -3.81 8.64 -1.60
C LYS A 56 -3.41 7.30 -1.03
N ALA A 57 -3.86 6.22 -1.66
CA ALA A 57 -3.60 4.87 -1.18
C ALA A 57 -3.05 3.96 -2.27
N SER A 58 -2.23 3.00 -1.87
CA SER A 58 -1.76 1.89 -2.71
C SER A 58 -1.93 0.60 -1.90
N PRO A 59 -2.66 -0.41 -2.41
CA PRO A 59 -3.60 -0.30 -3.54
C PRO A 59 -4.71 0.74 -3.26
N ALA A 60 -5.48 1.13 -4.28
CA ALA A 60 -6.59 2.10 -4.15
C ALA A 60 -7.80 1.57 -3.32
N THR A 61 -7.59 0.53 -2.51
CA THR A 61 -8.59 -0.09 -1.65
C THR A 61 -8.32 0.31 -0.21
N TRP A 62 -9.28 1.00 0.41
CA TRP A 62 -9.24 1.44 1.79
C TRP A 62 -10.67 1.58 2.34
N GLU A 63 -10.78 1.57 3.67
CA GLU A 63 -12.02 1.73 4.43
C GLU A 63 -11.86 2.86 5.45
N ALA A 64 -12.98 3.36 5.95
CA ALA A 64 -13.02 4.35 7.03
C ALA A 64 -14.20 4.02 7.95
N THR A 65 -13.94 3.87 9.24
CA THR A 65 -14.93 3.54 10.27
C THR A 65 -14.98 4.65 11.32
N PRO A 66 -16.12 5.32 11.51
CA PRO A 66 -16.25 6.35 12.52
C PRO A 66 -16.29 5.71 13.92
N GLY A 67 -15.50 6.25 14.85
CA GLY A 67 -15.47 5.78 16.24
C GLY A 67 -16.68 6.22 17.09
N ALA A 68 -17.55 7.06 16.54
CA ALA A 68 -18.76 7.51 17.22
C ALA A 68 -19.93 7.70 16.24
N THR A 69 -21.15 7.51 16.74
CA THR A 69 -22.37 7.55 15.92
C THR A 69 -22.74 8.94 15.41
N TRP A 70 -22.21 10.00 16.04
CA TRP A 70 -22.41 11.39 15.64
C TRP A 70 -21.42 11.85 14.55
N VAL A 71 -20.53 10.96 14.09
CA VAL A 71 -19.65 11.18 12.94
C VAL A 71 -20.11 10.28 11.80
N LYS A 72 -20.37 10.89 10.65
CA LYS A 72 -20.65 10.19 9.40
C LYS A 72 -19.45 10.33 8.47
N VAL A 73 -19.06 9.22 7.86
CA VAL A 73 -18.02 9.18 6.83
C VAL A 73 -18.60 8.62 5.54
N GLU A 74 -18.33 9.28 4.43
CA GLU A 74 -18.76 8.84 3.10
C GLU A 74 -17.56 8.82 2.15
N ARG A 75 -17.28 7.65 1.59
CA ARG A 75 -16.34 7.49 0.50
C ARG A 75 -17.06 7.80 -0.81
N THR A 76 -16.71 8.92 -1.43
CA THR A 76 -17.34 9.33 -2.70
C THR A 76 -16.64 8.68 -3.90
N ASP A 77 -15.34 8.45 -3.78
CA ASP A 77 -14.50 7.75 -4.77
C ASP A 77 -13.25 7.16 -4.10
N ASP A 78 -12.28 6.67 -4.89
CA ASP A 78 -11.04 6.06 -4.39
C ASP A 78 -10.07 7.05 -3.73
N ARG A 79 -10.36 8.36 -3.78
CA ARG A 79 -9.47 9.43 -3.29
C ARG A 79 -10.14 10.44 -2.37
N THR A 80 -11.40 10.25 -2.03
CA THR A 80 -12.18 11.27 -1.32
C THR A 80 -12.96 10.65 -0.17
N LEU A 81 -12.62 11.09 1.05
CA LEU A 81 -13.37 10.82 2.26
C LEU A 81 -14.06 12.12 2.70
N THR A 82 -15.39 12.11 2.74
CA THR A 82 -16.20 13.21 3.27
C THR A 82 -16.60 12.90 4.70
N VAL A 83 -16.26 13.77 5.64
CA VAL A 83 -16.62 13.67 7.06
C VAL A 83 -17.69 14.71 7.37
N THR A 84 -18.81 14.26 7.93
CA THR A 84 -19.86 15.13 8.47
C THR A 84 -20.06 14.79 9.95
N VAL A 85 -20.39 15.79 10.75
CA VAL A 85 -20.72 15.59 12.16
C VAL A 85 -22.09 16.16 12.46
N ASP A 86 -22.83 15.47 13.33
CA ASP A 86 -24.05 16.03 13.90
C ASP A 86 -23.70 17.18 14.85
N ASP A 87 -24.66 18.07 15.07
CA ASP A 87 -24.54 19.13 16.07
C ASP A 87 -24.29 18.53 17.48
N ASN A 88 -23.61 19.30 18.34
CA ASN A 88 -23.16 18.88 19.65
C ASN A 88 -23.89 19.63 20.77
N ASP A 89 -25.09 19.15 21.10
CA ASP A 89 -25.96 19.73 22.13
C ASP A 89 -25.60 19.31 23.57
N THR A 90 -24.42 18.70 23.78
CA THR A 90 -24.03 18.16 25.09
C THR A 90 -23.56 19.23 26.09
N GLY A 91 -23.26 20.44 25.61
CA GLY A 91 -22.69 21.53 26.42
C GLY A 91 -21.20 21.34 26.77
N ALA A 92 -20.53 20.34 26.20
CA ALA A 92 -19.10 20.07 26.39
C ALA A 92 -18.43 19.62 25.09
N GLU A 93 -17.11 19.74 25.02
CA GLU A 93 -16.33 19.18 23.91
C GLU A 93 -16.42 17.64 23.89
N ARG A 94 -16.47 17.06 22.68
CA ARG A 94 -16.42 15.62 22.45
C ARG A 94 -15.38 15.30 21.37
N SER A 95 -14.73 14.15 21.47
CA SER A 95 -13.72 13.71 20.52
C SER A 95 -13.90 12.23 20.16
N THR A 96 -13.43 11.87 18.98
CA THR A 96 -13.40 10.48 18.48
C THR A 96 -12.30 10.34 17.43
N THR A 97 -12.00 9.11 17.02
CA THR A 97 -11.14 8.80 15.87
C THR A 97 -11.97 8.23 14.73
N ILE A 98 -11.41 8.28 13.51
CA ILE A 98 -11.86 7.51 12.35
C ILE A 98 -10.73 6.53 12.05
N ALA A 99 -11.05 5.23 11.99
CA ALA A 99 -10.10 4.14 11.76
C ALA A 99 -10.14 3.66 10.31
#